data_AF-A0A348ZKX3-F1
#
_entry.id   AF-A0A348ZKX3-F1
#
_cell.length_a   1.000
_cell.length_b   1.000
_cell.length_c   1.000
_cell.angle_alpha   90.00
_cell.angle_beta   90.00
_cell.angle_gamma   90.00
#
_symmetry.space_group_name_H-M   'P 1'
#
loop_
_entity.id
_entity.type
_entity.pdbx_description
1 polymer ?
#
loop_
_entity_poly.entity_id
_entity_poly.type
_entity_poly.pdbx_seq_one_letter_code
_entity_poly.pdbx_strand_id
1 'polypeptide(L)'
;VPRDKEIYDFTPIQKPANDMNTDTITTHFEYHAIDSNLLKLDELGHDDPTMIRRLEKYTDTDVRKDVPFDDPKVMSLFESPKVLGITSNDIDGCPTGSLGLPELGTDFVIQMIVDTKPTKFADLVRLAGLSHGTNVWLGNAQLLIKDGRCTISSAICTRDDIMVYLMDKGIDPLLSFEIMEHVRKGKGLLNYYDKEGNEIDEEQIMRDNNVPDWYIWSCKKISYMFPKAHAAAYIMMALRVAWYKVYHPLAYYAAFFGIRAKQFNYETMCMGPQKLEMEYNEVKNRINNHISLPKDDATYSDMRVVQEMYARGFEFMPLDIYKAKAHDFQIFDGKIMPSLDSIEGMGDKAAEQLEEVISQMDGPFESKKEMIEKCGINKTVMETMTKLGLLDGMKEDSQLSIFDL
;
A
#
# COMPACT_ATOMS: atom_id res chain seq x y z
N VAL A 1 6.07 -30.61 5.53
CA VAL A 1 6.20 -31.65 6.59
C VAL A 1 7.52 -32.38 6.36
N PRO A 2 8.32 -32.68 7.41
CA PRO A 2 9.52 -33.51 7.28
C PRO A 2 9.23 -34.81 6.54
N ARG A 3 10.19 -35.30 5.74
CA ARG A 3 9.97 -36.47 4.87
C ARG A 3 9.73 -37.78 5.65
N ASP A 4 10.15 -37.83 6.90
CA ASP A 4 10.04 -38.96 7.83
C ASP A 4 8.82 -38.87 8.77
N LYS A 5 7.91 -37.91 8.53
CA LYS A 5 6.72 -37.63 9.36
C LYS A 5 5.48 -37.46 8.49
N GLU A 6 4.32 -37.66 9.10
CA GLU A 6 3.03 -37.39 8.46
C GLU A 6 2.37 -36.13 9.05
N ILE A 7 1.48 -35.47 8.30
CA ILE A 7 0.79 -34.28 8.82
C ILE A 7 -0.06 -34.61 10.07
N TYR A 8 -0.58 -35.83 10.15
CA TYR A 8 -1.41 -36.32 11.24
C TYR A 8 -0.66 -36.50 12.56
N ASP A 9 0.68 -36.49 12.55
CA ASP A 9 1.51 -36.42 13.75
C ASP A 9 1.35 -35.06 14.47
N PHE A 10 0.85 -34.04 13.77
CA PHE A 10 0.79 -32.65 14.23
C PHE A 10 -0.64 -32.10 14.26
N THR A 11 -1.43 -32.35 13.21
CA THR A 11 -2.76 -31.75 13.07
C THR A 11 -3.63 -32.53 12.07
N PRO A 12 -4.95 -32.60 12.27
CA PRO A 12 -5.88 -32.99 11.21
C PRO A 12 -5.81 -32.01 10.03
N ILE A 13 -6.36 -32.41 8.89
CA ILE A 13 -6.48 -31.54 7.70
C ILE A 13 -7.94 -31.39 7.31
N GLN A 14 -8.25 -30.29 6.61
CA GLN A 14 -9.58 -29.99 6.10
C GLN A 14 -9.53 -29.17 4.82
N LYS A 15 -10.69 -29.00 4.17
CA LYS A 15 -10.87 -28.02 3.11
C LYS A 15 -11.23 -26.65 3.71
N PRO A 16 -10.62 -25.55 3.23
CA PRO A 16 -10.94 -24.22 3.72
C PRO A 16 -12.43 -23.94 3.50
N ALA A 17 -13.11 -23.40 4.52
CA ALA A 17 -14.55 -23.12 4.52
C ALA A 17 -15.46 -24.30 4.12
N ASN A 18 -14.97 -25.55 4.22
CA ASN A 18 -15.65 -26.76 3.72
C ASN A 18 -15.97 -26.73 2.21
N ASP A 19 -15.27 -25.93 1.42
CA ASP A 19 -15.41 -25.94 -0.04
C ASP A 19 -14.73 -27.18 -0.62
N MET A 20 -15.52 -28.11 -1.15
CA MET A 20 -15.00 -29.36 -1.71
C MET A 20 -14.48 -29.22 -3.15
N ASN A 21 -14.68 -28.05 -3.79
CA ASN A 21 -14.21 -27.79 -5.16
C ASN A 21 -12.80 -27.20 -5.22
N THR A 22 -12.26 -26.71 -4.10
CA THR A 22 -10.89 -26.18 -4.05
C THR A 22 -9.87 -27.31 -3.95
N ASP A 23 -8.76 -27.21 -4.67
CA ASP A 23 -7.63 -28.14 -4.53
C ASP A 23 -6.85 -27.89 -3.23
N THR A 24 -6.98 -26.70 -2.64
CA THR A 24 -6.25 -26.31 -1.43
C THR A 24 -6.64 -27.18 -0.25
N ILE A 25 -5.65 -27.61 0.53
CA ILE A 25 -5.83 -28.33 1.80
C ILE A 25 -5.24 -27.46 2.91
N THR A 26 -5.97 -27.33 4.00
CA THR A 26 -5.58 -26.52 5.17
C THR A 26 -5.40 -27.40 6.41
N THR A 27 -4.53 -26.98 7.32
CA THR A 27 -4.45 -27.57 8.67
C THR A 27 -5.74 -27.27 9.42
N HIS A 28 -6.18 -28.20 10.27
CA HIS A 28 -7.34 -27.96 11.14
C HIS A 28 -6.97 -27.03 12.29
N PHE A 29 -5.77 -27.18 12.85
CA PHE A 29 -5.24 -26.23 13.80
C PHE A 29 -4.72 -24.99 13.10
N GLU A 30 -4.91 -23.83 13.73
CA GLU A 30 -4.23 -22.61 13.33
C GLU A 30 -2.71 -22.74 13.57
N TYR A 31 -1.93 -21.93 12.85
CA TYR A 31 -0.48 -22.01 12.91
C TYR A 31 0.10 -21.87 14.32
N HIS A 32 -0.45 -21.00 15.17
CA HIS A 32 0.04 -20.78 16.53
C HIS A 32 0.02 -22.03 17.42
N ALA A 33 -0.85 -23.01 17.12
CA ALA A 33 -0.89 -24.26 17.87
C ALA A 33 0.22 -25.25 17.46
N ILE A 34 0.91 -25.00 16.34
CA ILE A 34 1.92 -25.91 15.75
C ILE A 34 3.22 -25.19 15.34
N ASP A 35 3.39 -23.93 15.72
CA ASP A 35 4.52 -23.07 15.31
C ASP A 35 5.88 -23.57 15.81
N SER A 36 5.86 -24.31 16.93
CA SER A 36 7.00 -24.92 17.58
C SER A 36 7.31 -26.31 17.04
N ASN A 37 6.46 -26.85 16.15
CA ASN A 37 6.56 -28.21 15.61
C ASN A 37 6.92 -28.23 14.13
N LEU A 38 6.37 -27.31 13.34
CA LEU A 38 6.54 -27.27 11.89
C LEU A 38 7.07 -25.91 11.43
N LEU A 39 8.06 -25.96 10.54
CA LEU A 39 8.53 -24.77 9.83
C LEU A 39 7.46 -24.29 8.84
N LYS A 40 7.29 -22.96 8.77
CA LYS A 40 6.39 -22.29 7.84
C LYS A 40 7.18 -21.50 6.79
N LEU A 41 6.72 -21.56 5.54
CA LEU A 41 7.10 -20.62 4.49
C LEU A 41 5.97 -19.59 4.37
N ASP A 42 6.27 -18.32 4.63
CA ASP A 42 5.32 -17.23 4.43
C ASP A 42 5.38 -16.74 2.97
N GLU A 43 4.59 -17.39 2.11
CA GLU A 43 4.42 -17.01 0.70
C GLU A 43 3.28 -15.99 0.56
N LEU A 44 3.61 -14.73 0.80
CA LEU A 44 2.64 -13.63 0.82
C LEU A 44 2.48 -12.99 -0.57
N GLY A 45 1.24 -12.64 -0.92
CA GLY A 45 0.95 -11.72 -2.02
C GLY A 45 1.22 -10.26 -1.58
N HIS A 46 1.80 -9.46 -2.47
CA HIS A 46 2.07 -8.05 -2.21
C HIS A 46 2.04 -7.23 -3.51
N ASP A 47 1.64 -5.96 -3.43
CA ASP A 47 1.50 -5.11 -4.62
C ASP A 47 2.84 -4.56 -5.11
N ASP A 48 3.80 -4.32 -4.22
CA ASP A 48 5.12 -3.75 -4.57
C ASP A 48 5.83 -4.48 -5.71
N PRO A 49 5.98 -5.83 -5.71
CA PRO A 49 6.57 -6.55 -6.84
C PRO A 49 5.79 -6.36 -8.15
N THR A 50 4.46 -6.37 -8.08
CA THR A 50 3.58 -6.15 -9.25
C THR A 50 3.73 -4.75 -9.80
N MET A 51 3.78 -3.74 -8.92
CA MET A 51 4.00 -2.33 -9.24
C MET A 51 5.36 -2.14 -9.92
N ILE A 52 6.45 -2.65 -9.35
CA ILE A 52 7.78 -2.53 -9.93
C ILE A 52 7.84 -3.20 -11.31
N ARG A 53 7.33 -4.43 -11.44
CA ARG A 53 7.30 -5.14 -12.71
C ARG A 53 6.51 -4.37 -13.79
N ARG A 54 5.41 -3.73 -13.40
CA ARG A 54 4.61 -2.88 -14.28
C ARG A 54 5.38 -1.66 -14.75
N LEU A 55 6.07 -1.00 -13.82
CA LEU A 55 6.88 0.19 -14.10
C LEU A 55 8.05 -0.14 -15.04
N GLU A 56 8.77 -1.23 -14.81
CA GLU A 56 9.82 -1.72 -15.72
C GLU A 56 9.24 -1.98 -17.12
N LYS A 57 8.09 -2.64 -17.22
CA LYS A 57 7.40 -2.88 -18.51
C LYS A 57 7.02 -1.58 -19.24
N TYR A 58 6.57 -0.55 -18.53
CA TYR A 58 6.16 0.73 -19.13
C TYR A 58 7.33 1.62 -19.52
N THR A 59 8.50 1.41 -18.94
CA THR A 59 9.64 2.32 -19.10
C THR A 59 10.87 1.68 -19.76
N ASP A 60 10.85 0.36 -19.94
CA ASP A 60 11.99 -0.44 -20.41
C ASP A 60 13.26 -0.22 -19.56
N THR A 61 13.06 -0.11 -18.24
CA THR A 61 14.14 0.06 -17.25
C THR A 61 14.34 -1.22 -16.43
N ASP A 62 15.50 -1.32 -15.76
CA ASP A 62 15.81 -2.35 -14.76
C ASP A 62 16.01 -1.66 -13.40
N VAL A 63 15.06 -1.86 -12.49
CA VAL A 63 15.03 -1.19 -11.19
C VAL A 63 16.26 -1.49 -10.32
N ARG A 64 16.95 -2.61 -10.59
CA ARG A 64 18.13 -3.01 -9.83
C ARG A 64 19.39 -2.28 -10.30
N LYS A 65 19.38 -1.76 -11.53
CA LYS A 65 20.51 -1.06 -12.14
C LYS A 65 20.30 0.45 -12.20
N ASP A 66 19.08 0.87 -12.54
CA ASP A 66 18.80 2.25 -12.95
C ASP A 66 18.37 3.15 -11.79
N VAL A 67 17.95 2.57 -10.66
CA VAL A 67 17.38 3.33 -9.53
C VAL A 67 18.33 3.40 -8.33
N PRO A 68 18.94 4.57 -8.05
CA PRO A 68 19.77 4.77 -6.88
C PRO A 68 18.93 5.03 -5.61
N PHE A 69 19.45 4.65 -4.44
CA PHE A 69 18.78 4.86 -3.14
C PHE A 69 19.11 6.20 -2.48
N ASP A 70 20.04 6.96 -3.05
CA ASP A 70 20.52 8.26 -2.56
C ASP A 70 20.20 9.42 -3.53
N ASP A 71 19.24 9.23 -4.45
CA ASP A 71 18.82 10.27 -5.40
C ASP A 71 18.29 11.52 -4.66
N PRO A 72 18.92 12.69 -4.82
CA PRO A 72 18.49 13.90 -4.12
C PRO A 72 17.11 14.40 -4.52
N LYS A 73 16.68 14.20 -5.77
CA LYS A 73 15.35 14.59 -6.24
C LYS A 73 14.28 13.70 -5.60
N VAL A 74 14.53 12.39 -5.53
CA VAL A 74 13.62 11.47 -4.84
C VAL A 74 13.53 11.80 -3.35
N MET A 75 14.67 12.03 -2.68
CA MET A 75 14.67 12.41 -1.27
C MET A 75 13.93 13.74 -1.01
N SER A 76 13.99 14.69 -1.94
CA SER A 76 13.30 15.98 -1.79
C SER A 76 11.76 15.88 -1.76
N LEU A 77 11.18 14.75 -2.19
CA LEU A 77 9.74 14.48 -2.04
C LEU A 77 9.31 14.54 -0.58
N PHE A 78 10.18 14.16 0.35
CA PHE A 78 9.86 14.14 1.78
C PHE A 78 10.00 15.53 2.43
N GLU A 79 10.46 16.52 1.70
CA GLU A 79 10.55 17.92 2.16
C GLU A 79 9.41 18.78 1.59
N SER A 80 9.08 18.60 0.30
CA SER A 80 8.01 19.35 -0.38
C SER A 80 7.62 18.70 -1.72
N PRO A 81 6.45 19.03 -2.29
CA PRO A 81 6.07 18.53 -3.62
C PRO A 81 6.76 19.27 -4.78
N LYS A 82 7.67 20.22 -4.53
CA LYS A 82 8.28 21.08 -5.57
C LYS A 82 8.96 20.31 -6.69
N VAL A 83 9.60 19.18 -6.39
CA VAL A 83 10.27 18.35 -7.39
C VAL A 83 9.30 17.73 -8.40
N LEU A 84 8.01 17.63 -8.03
CA LEU A 84 6.93 17.19 -8.90
C LEU A 84 6.43 18.29 -9.83
N GLY A 85 6.89 19.54 -9.65
CA GLY A 85 6.46 20.71 -10.42
C GLY A 85 5.24 21.43 -9.85
N ILE A 86 4.82 21.10 -8.63
CA ILE A 86 3.60 21.61 -7.99
C ILE A 86 3.87 22.16 -6.59
N THR A 87 2.89 22.82 -6.00
CA THR A 87 2.91 23.34 -4.63
C THR A 87 1.94 22.55 -3.74
N SER A 88 2.09 22.69 -2.41
CA SER A 88 1.16 22.06 -1.46
C SER A 88 -0.28 22.52 -1.66
N ASN A 89 -0.51 23.76 -2.10
CA ASN A 89 -1.86 24.27 -2.36
C ASN A 89 -2.56 23.55 -3.52
N ASP A 90 -1.80 22.96 -4.44
CA ASP A 90 -2.35 22.24 -5.60
C ASP A 90 -2.83 20.82 -5.22
N ILE A 91 -2.50 20.35 -4.01
CA ILE A 91 -2.80 19.01 -3.49
C ILE A 91 -3.36 19.08 -2.06
N ASP A 92 -4.35 19.95 -1.86
CA ASP A 92 -5.08 20.13 -0.60
C ASP A 92 -4.19 20.37 0.64
N GLY A 93 -3.12 21.14 0.46
CA GLY A 93 -2.19 21.48 1.53
C GLY A 93 -1.24 20.34 1.93
N CYS A 94 -1.17 19.24 1.19
CA CYS A 94 -0.22 18.17 1.48
C CYS A 94 1.23 18.71 1.49
N PRO A 95 1.97 18.59 2.60
CA PRO A 95 3.26 19.27 2.77
C PRO A 95 4.40 18.59 2.01
N THR A 96 4.20 17.34 1.57
CA THR A 96 5.22 16.49 0.92
C THR A 96 4.76 16.06 -0.47
N GLY A 97 5.67 15.50 -1.27
CA GLY A 97 5.38 14.81 -2.52
C GLY A 97 5.17 13.30 -2.35
N SER A 98 4.80 12.82 -1.16
CA SER A 98 4.79 11.37 -0.87
C SER A 98 3.46 10.66 -1.11
N LEU A 99 2.40 11.36 -1.54
CA LEU A 99 1.10 10.75 -1.86
C LEU A 99 1.25 9.53 -2.78
N GLY A 100 0.53 8.45 -2.47
CA GLY A 100 0.56 7.21 -3.26
C GLY A 100 1.89 6.44 -3.22
N LEU A 101 2.88 6.83 -2.41
CA LEU A 101 4.05 6.00 -2.15
C LEU A 101 3.71 4.92 -1.11
N PRO A 102 4.15 3.66 -1.30
CA PRO A 102 3.93 2.62 -0.30
C PRO A 102 4.62 3.01 1.00
N GLU A 103 3.91 2.79 2.11
CA GLU A 103 4.24 3.22 3.49
C GLU A 103 4.31 4.74 3.72
N LEU A 104 4.98 5.47 2.84
CA LEU A 104 5.33 6.88 3.03
C LEU A 104 4.22 7.87 2.63
N GLY A 105 3.17 7.40 1.97
CA GLY A 105 2.08 8.23 1.44
C GLY A 105 0.84 8.35 2.32
N THR A 106 0.80 7.68 3.48
CA THR A 106 -0.34 7.80 4.41
C THR A 106 -0.27 9.11 5.20
N ASP A 107 -1.42 9.68 5.59
CA ASP A 107 -1.43 10.93 6.38
C ASP A 107 -0.67 10.79 7.70
N PHE A 108 -0.74 9.61 8.31
CA PHE A 108 0.02 9.29 9.52
C PHE A 108 1.53 9.42 9.30
N VAL A 109 2.06 8.81 8.23
CA VAL A 109 3.49 8.84 7.95
C VAL A 109 3.92 10.19 7.38
N ILE A 110 3.07 10.87 6.60
CA ILE A 110 3.32 12.25 6.16
C ILE A 110 3.50 13.17 7.37
N GLN A 111 2.66 13.05 8.39
CA GLN A 111 2.84 13.84 9.63
C GLN A 111 4.15 13.48 10.33
N MET A 112 4.53 12.21 10.37
CA MET A 112 5.84 11.81 10.92
C MET A 112 7.01 12.40 10.14
N ILE A 113 6.92 12.46 8.80
CA ILE A 113 7.93 13.08 7.93
C ILE A 113 8.05 14.58 8.25
N VAL A 114 6.93 15.28 8.44
CA VAL A 114 6.92 16.70 8.83
C VAL A 114 7.57 16.91 10.20
N ASP A 115 7.25 16.05 11.17
CA ASP A 115 7.76 16.14 12.54
C ASP A 115 9.27 15.84 12.62
N THR A 116 9.78 14.95 11.76
CA THR A 116 11.14 14.40 11.86
C THR A 116 12.13 14.89 10.81
N LYS A 117 11.64 15.38 9.66
CA LYS A 117 12.43 15.91 8.53
C LYS A 117 13.57 14.97 8.13
N PRO A 118 13.26 13.75 7.66
CA PRO A 118 14.27 12.76 7.30
C PRO A 118 15.16 13.27 6.16
N THR A 119 16.48 13.09 6.28
CA THR A 119 17.45 13.57 5.27
C THR A 119 18.22 12.44 4.59
N LYS A 120 18.16 11.23 5.15
CA LYS A 120 18.94 10.07 4.70
C LYS A 120 18.06 8.84 4.60
N PHE A 121 18.49 7.87 3.76
CA PHE A 121 17.89 6.55 3.67
C PHE A 121 17.64 5.91 5.06
N ALA A 122 18.62 5.98 5.95
CA ALA A 122 18.51 5.41 7.30
C ALA A 122 17.43 6.08 8.16
N ASP A 123 17.07 7.34 7.89
CA ASP A 123 15.98 8.02 8.60
C ASP A 123 14.62 7.49 8.12
N LEU A 124 14.47 7.22 6.82
CA LEU A 124 13.28 6.59 6.26
C LEU A 124 13.08 5.17 6.79
N VAL A 125 14.17 4.38 6.93
CA VAL A 125 14.10 3.04 7.56
C VAL A 125 13.61 3.13 8.99
N ARG A 126 14.04 4.15 9.73
CA ARG A 126 13.56 4.39 11.10
C ARG A 126 12.09 4.81 11.12
N LEU A 127 11.67 5.67 10.19
CA LEU A 127 10.25 6.05 10.05
C LEU A 127 9.35 4.84 9.80
N ALA A 128 9.75 3.92 8.91
CA ALA A 128 9.00 2.67 8.70
C ALA A 128 8.90 1.85 10.00
N GLY A 129 9.99 1.70 10.75
CA GLY A 129 9.95 1.03 12.04
C GLY A 129 8.97 1.67 13.03
N LEU A 130 8.94 3.00 13.08
CA LEU A 130 8.06 3.79 13.94
C LEU A 130 6.58 3.75 13.50
N SER A 131 6.31 3.64 12.20
CA SER A 131 4.96 3.70 11.64
C SER A 131 4.18 2.39 11.68
N HIS A 132 4.89 1.25 11.67
CA HIS A 132 4.29 -0.10 11.68
C HIS A 132 4.16 -0.72 13.08
N GLY A 133 4.76 -0.09 14.10
CA GLY A 133 4.72 -0.59 15.47
C GLY A 133 3.55 -0.08 16.30
N THR A 134 2.92 -0.96 17.08
CA THR A 134 1.85 -0.58 18.01
C THR A 134 2.46 0.08 19.25
N ASN A 135 1.98 1.28 19.60
CA ASN A 135 2.51 2.11 20.69
C ASN A 135 4.01 2.46 20.57
N VAL A 136 4.51 2.52 19.33
CA VAL A 136 5.90 2.93 19.04
C VAL A 136 6.00 4.44 18.81
N TRP A 137 5.13 5.02 17.98
CA TRP A 137 5.14 6.46 17.70
C TRP A 137 4.23 7.27 18.64
N LEU A 138 2.91 7.15 18.46
CA LEU A 138 1.90 7.93 19.21
C LEU A 138 1.99 7.65 20.70
N GLY A 139 2.08 8.70 21.51
CA GLY A 139 2.20 8.58 22.97
C GLY A 139 3.53 7.98 23.45
N ASN A 140 4.52 7.82 22.56
CA ASN A 140 5.85 7.30 22.88
C ASN A 140 6.95 8.09 22.17
N ALA A 141 7.55 7.58 21.07
CA ALA A 141 8.67 8.25 20.39
C ALA A 141 8.34 9.69 19.96
N GLN A 142 7.08 9.96 19.57
CA GLN A 142 6.62 11.31 19.24
C GLN A 142 6.80 12.29 20.41
N LEU A 143 6.44 11.88 21.63
CA LEU A 143 6.56 12.72 22.83
C LEU A 143 8.04 12.95 23.17
N LEU A 144 8.84 11.89 23.09
CA LEU A 144 10.28 11.96 23.39
C LEU A 144 11.02 12.90 22.43
N ILE A 145 10.69 12.87 21.15
CA ILE A 145 11.26 13.76 20.14
C ILE A 145 10.77 15.20 20.38
N LYS A 146 9.47 15.40 20.63
CA LYS A 146 8.89 16.72 20.91
C LYS A 146 9.49 17.37 22.17
N ASP A 147 9.75 16.58 23.20
CA ASP A 147 10.35 17.03 24.46
C ASP A 147 11.89 17.18 24.37
N GLY A 148 12.50 16.92 23.21
CA GLY A 148 13.94 16.99 23.01
C GLY A 148 14.74 15.94 23.79
N ARG A 149 14.10 14.86 24.24
CA ARG A 149 14.75 13.74 24.96
C ARG A 149 15.55 12.84 24.03
N CYS A 150 15.12 12.73 22.77
CA CYS A 150 15.81 11.99 21.72
C CYS A 150 15.61 12.67 20.35
N THR A 151 16.36 12.19 19.36
CA THR A 151 16.13 12.50 17.95
C THR A 151 15.61 11.23 17.26
N ILE A 152 15.15 11.32 16.00
CA ILE A 152 14.80 10.12 15.23
C ILE A 152 15.98 9.12 15.20
N SER A 153 17.22 9.60 15.11
CA SER A 153 18.41 8.74 15.05
C SER A 153 18.69 7.99 16.35
N SER A 154 18.19 8.46 17.50
CA SER A 154 18.42 7.88 18.82
C SER A 154 17.15 7.31 19.48
N ALA A 155 15.99 7.40 18.82
CA ALA A 155 14.76 6.78 19.27
C ALA A 155 14.75 5.27 18.97
N ILE A 156 13.93 4.52 19.72
CA ILE A 156 13.71 3.09 19.47
C ILE A 156 12.80 2.96 18.24
N CYS A 157 13.39 2.66 17.08
CA CYS A 157 12.65 2.60 15.83
C CYS A 157 12.41 1.16 15.38
N THR A 158 13.35 0.27 15.66
CA THR A 158 13.28 -1.16 15.32
C THR A 158 13.73 -2.00 16.51
N ARG A 159 13.36 -3.29 16.53
CA ARG A 159 13.79 -4.20 17.62
C ARG A 159 15.32 -4.31 17.69
N ASP A 160 15.97 -4.31 16.54
CA ASP A 160 17.43 -4.42 16.44
C ASP A 160 18.14 -3.25 17.15
N ASP A 161 17.53 -2.05 17.16
CA ASP A 161 18.08 -0.90 17.88
C ASP A 161 18.14 -1.15 19.40
N ILE A 162 17.20 -1.93 19.97
CA ILE A 162 17.23 -2.31 21.40
C ILE A 162 18.43 -3.19 21.68
N MET A 163 18.55 -4.30 20.97
CA MET A 163 19.62 -5.27 21.21
C MET A 163 21.00 -4.61 21.07
N VAL A 164 21.22 -3.88 19.98
CA VAL A 164 22.51 -3.23 19.70
C VAL A 164 22.83 -2.15 20.74
N TYR A 165 21.85 -1.35 21.15
CA TYR A 165 22.05 -0.31 22.16
C TYR A 165 22.37 -0.89 23.54
N LEU A 166 21.69 -1.95 23.96
CA LEU A 166 21.97 -2.59 25.26
C LEU A 166 23.35 -3.24 25.29
N MET A 167 23.78 -3.86 24.19
CA MET A 167 25.13 -4.38 24.04
C MET A 167 26.19 -3.26 24.11
N ASP A 168 25.93 -2.11 23.47
CA ASP A 168 26.81 -0.92 23.55
C ASP A 168 26.92 -0.39 25.00
N LYS A 169 25.84 -0.54 25.78
CA LYS A 169 25.82 -0.23 27.23
C LYS A 169 26.52 -1.26 28.11
N GLY A 170 27.04 -2.34 27.54
CA GLY A 170 27.77 -3.38 28.26
C GLY A 170 26.89 -4.51 28.81
N ILE A 171 25.62 -4.57 28.43
CA ILE A 171 24.71 -5.66 28.81
C ILE A 171 25.04 -6.89 27.96
N ASP A 172 24.98 -8.08 28.58
CA ASP A 172 25.26 -9.36 27.91
C ASP A 172 24.44 -9.53 26.61
N PRO A 173 25.02 -10.07 25.52
CA PRO A 173 24.31 -10.23 24.25
C PRO A 173 23.06 -11.11 24.31
N LEU A 174 23.05 -12.19 25.11
CA LEU A 174 21.88 -13.05 25.25
C LEU A 174 20.77 -12.32 26.01
N LEU A 175 21.10 -11.64 27.11
CA LEU A 175 20.12 -10.84 27.85
C LEU A 175 19.59 -9.66 27.00
N SER A 176 20.46 -9.00 26.23
CA SER A 176 20.06 -7.93 25.31
C SER A 176 19.07 -8.42 24.24
N PHE A 177 19.28 -9.65 23.74
CA PHE A 177 18.35 -10.31 22.82
C PHE A 177 17.02 -10.68 23.48
N GLU A 178 17.05 -11.20 24.72
CA GLU A 178 15.84 -11.55 25.48
C GLU A 178 14.98 -10.30 25.76
N ILE A 179 15.60 -9.22 26.26
CA ILE A 179 14.93 -7.92 26.46
C ILE A 179 14.31 -7.42 25.16
N MET A 180 15.06 -7.45 24.06
CA MET A 180 14.54 -7.07 22.74
C MET A 180 13.29 -7.90 22.37
N GLU A 181 13.34 -9.23 22.54
CA GLU A 181 12.23 -10.12 22.20
C GLU A 181 11.02 -9.92 23.11
N HIS A 182 11.21 -9.59 24.39
CA HIS A 182 10.13 -9.23 25.31
C HIS A 182 9.45 -7.92 24.89
N VAL A 183 10.24 -6.86 24.67
CA VAL A 183 9.74 -5.54 24.28
C VAL A 183 9.02 -5.58 22.92
N ARG A 184 9.60 -6.22 21.89
CA ARG A 184 8.98 -6.27 20.55
C ARG A 184 7.67 -7.07 20.52
N LYS A 185 7.44 -7.93 21.52
CA LYS A 185 6.20 -8.71 21.72
C LYS A 185 5.21 -8.04 22.68
N GLY A 186 5.51 -6.83 23.16
CA GLY A 186 4.64 -6.11 24.08
C GLY A 186 4.58 -6.68 25.48
N LYS A 187 5.58 -7.47 25.88
CA LYS A 187 5.67 -8.01 27.25
C LYS A 187 6.25 -6.99 28.25
N GLY A 188 6.76 -5.87 27.76
CA GLY A 188 7.46 -4.88 28.57
C GLY A 188 8.83 -5.37 29.00
N LEU A 189 9.24 -4.95 30.20
CA LEU A 189 10.44 -5.43 30.90
C LEU A 189 10.01 -6.37 32.02
N LEU A 190 10.69 -7.51 32.13
CA LEU A 190 10.28 -8.64 32.97
C LEU A 190 11.23 -8.88 34.13
N ASN A 191 10.68 -9.51 35.18
CA ASN A 191 11.44 -10.11 36.27
C ASN A 191 11.23 -11.63 36.22
N TYR A 192 12.31 -12.39 36.08
CA TYR A 192 12.27 -13.84 35.94
C TYR A 192 13.54 -14.51 36.48
N TYR A 193 13.54 -15.84 36.53
CA TYR A 193 14.74 -16.63 36.85
C TYR A 193 15.27 -17.25 35.56
N ASP A 194 16.56 -17.10 35.31
CA ASP A 194 17.22 -17.74 34.17
C ASP A 194 17.33 -19.28 34.38
N LYS A 195 17.90 -19.97 33.39
CA LYS A 195 18.08 -21.44 33.43
C LYS A 195 19.03 -21.90 34.54
N GLU A 196 19.85 -21.01 35.06
CA GLU A 196 20.84 -21.25 36.11
C GLU A 196 20.28 -20.92 37.50
N GLY A 197 19.08 -20.33 37.57
CA GLY A 197 18.41 -19.96 38.81
C GLY A 197 18.79 -18.57 39.32
N ASN A 198 19.46 -17.74 38.51
CA ASN A 198 19.74 -16.35 38.87
C ASN A 198 18.48 -15.50 38.64
N GLU A 199 18.20 -14.59 39.56
CA GLU A 199 17.15 -13.59 39.40
C GLU A 199 17.59 -12.52 38.41
N ILE A 200 16.76 -12.29 37.39
CA ILE A 200 16.94 -11.27 36.35
C ILE A 200 15.84 -10.23 36.55
N ASP A 201 16.25 -8.99 36.84
CA ASP A 201 15.40 -7.80 36.76
C ASP A 201 15.92 -6.94 35.60
N GLU A 202 15.24 -7.01 34.46
CA GLU A 202 15.68 -6.36 33.22
C GLU A 202 15.78 -4.83 33.38
N GLU A 203 14.86 -4.22 34.14
CA GLU A 203 14.88 -2.78 34.38
C GLU A 203 16.05 -2.37 35.25
N GLN A 204 16.31 -3.09 36.33
CA GLN A 204 17.41 -2.78 37.23
C GLN A 204 18.75 -2.96 36.51
N ILE A 205 18.92 -4.02 35.72
CA ILE A 205 20.12 -4.24 34.92
C ILE A 205 20.32 -3.10 33.91
N MET A 206 19.25 -2.64 33.26
CA MET A 206 19.32 -1.47 32.38
C MET A 206 19.78 -0.21 33.13
N ARG A 207 19.26 0.04 34.34
CA ARG A 207 19.66 1.19 35.18
C ARG A 207 21.13 1.10 35.61
N ASP A 208 21.57 -0.06 36.06
CA ASP A 208 22.95 -0.32 36.51
C ASP A 208 23.97 -0.12 35.38
N ASN A 209 23.54 -0.31 34.12
CA ASN A 209 24.35 -0.07 32.92
C ASN A 209 24.14 1.32 32.31
N ASN A 210 23.61 2.28 33.07
CA ASN A 210 23.42 3.67 32.65
C ASN A 210 22.54 3.82 31.40
N VAL A 211 21.51 2.98 31.27
CA VAL A 211 20.42 3.19 30.31
C VAL A 211 19.49 4.28 30.86
N PRO A 212 19.19 5.35 30.10
CA PRO A 212 18.34 6.43 30.58
C PRO A 212 16.91 5.99 30.89
N ASP A 213 16.30 6.59 31.92
CA ASP A 213 14.92 6.32 32.34
C ASP A 213 13.88 6.47 31.23
N TRP A 214 14.07 7.42 30.33
CA TRP A 214 13.16 7.61 29.20
C TRP A 214 13.20 6.42 28.23
N TYR A 215 14.35 5.76 28.10
CA TYR A 215 14.52 4.59 27.24
C TYR A 215 13.82 3.38 27.83
N ILE A 216 14.01 3.14 29.13
CA ILE A 216 13.30 2.13 29.92
C ILE A 216 11.78 2.35 29.84
N TRP A 217 11.34 3.60 30.02
CA TRP A 217 9.94 3.97 29.89
C TRP A 217 9.38 3.68 28.50
N SER A 218 10.14 3.99 27.44
CA SER A 218 9.75 3.69 26.05
C SER A 218 9.60 2.19 25.82
N CYS A 219 10.56 1.37 26.28
CA CYS A 219 10.50 -0.09 26.17
C CYS A 219 9.21 -0.67 26.76
N LYS A 220 8.75 -0.13 27.89
CA LYS A 220 7.51 -0.58 28.56
C LYS A 220 6.21 -0.20 27.82
N LYS A 221 6.27 0.74 26.87
CA LYS A 221 5.10 1.19 26.09
C LYS A 221 4.89 0.41 24.81
N ILE A 222 5.97 -0.03 24.18
CA ILE A 222 5.95 -0.71 22.88
C ILE A 222 5.14 -2.01 23.02
N SER A 223 4.16 -2.20 22.14
CA SER A 223 3.32 -3.41 22.11
C SER A 223 3.68 -4.34 20.96
N TYR A 224 4.23 -3.78 19.87
CA TYR A 224 4.74 -4.54 18.74
C TYR A 224 5.77 -3.70 17.97
N MET A 225 6.84 -4.31 17.49
CA MET A 225 7.88 -3.58 16.75
C MET A 225 8.52 -4.39 15.62
N PHE A 226 8.74 -3.73 14.48
CA PHE A 226 9.33 -4.31 13.28
C PHE A 226 10.84 -4.61 13.41
N PRO A 227 11.33 -5.65 12.71
CA PRO A 227 12.76 -5.84 12.48
C PRO A 227 13.31 -4.87 11.42
N LYS A 228 14.55 -4.43 11.64
CA LYS A 228 15.22 -3.46 10.76
C LYS A 228 15.37 -3.93 9.32
N ALA A 229 15.62 -5.23 9.12
CA ALA A 229 15.72 -5.81 7.78
C ALA A 229 14.41 -5.66 6.98
N HIS A 230 13.25 -5.82 7.64
CA HIS A 230 11.95 -5.68 6.98
C HIS A 230 11.65 -4.21 6.66
N ALA A 231 11.89 -3.30 7.62
CA ALA A 231 11.78 -1.86 7.39
C ALA A 231 12.67 -1.40 6.22
N ALA A 232 13.92 -1.88 6.15
CA ALA A 232 14.83 -1.57 5.05
C ALA A 232 14.31 -2.10 3.70
N ALA A 233 13.81 -3.34 3.65
CA ALA A 233 13.28 -3.92 2.42
C ALA A 233 12.08 -3.11 1.86
N TYR A 234 11.17 -2.67 2.73
CA TYR A 234 10.01 -1.88 2.35
C TYR A 234 10.41 -0.48 1.87
N ILE A 235 11.30 0.19 2.58
CA ILE A 235 11.80 1.52 2.16
C ILE A 235 12.57 1.44 0.84
N MET A 236 13.31 0.36 0.58
CA MET A 236 13.92 0.14 -0.73
C MET A 236 12.86 0.05 -1.83
N MET A 237 11.74 -0.64 -1.62
CA MET A 237 10.67 -0.69 -2.63
C MET A 237 9.99 0.67 -2.79
N ALA A 238 9.72 1.38 -1.68
CA ALA A 238 9.13 2.71 -1.71
C ALA A 238 9.97 3.73 -2.49
N LEU A 239 11.29 3.74 -2.27
CA LEU A 239 12.19 4.62 -3.01
C LEU A 239 12.29 4.25 -4.49
N ARG A 240 12.20 2.96 -4.82
CA ARG A 240 12.13 2.52 -6.22
C ARG A 240 10.89 3.06 -6.91
N VAL A 241 9.72 2.90 -6.29
CA VAL A 241 8.46 3.47 -6.80
C VAL A 241 8.54 5.00 -6.90
N ALA A 242 9.13 5.65 -5.89
CA ALA A 242 9.28 7.11 -5.84
C ALA A 242 10.18 7.66 -6.97
N TRP A 243 11.20 6.90 -7.38
CA TRP A 243 12.02 7.26 -8.53
C TRP A 243 11.18 7.36 -9.82
N TYR A 244 10.31 6.38 -10.09
CA TYR A 244 9.39 6.46 -11.23
C TYR A 244 8.38 7.61 -11.08
N LYS A 245 7.92 7.91 -9.87
CA LYS A 245 7.05 9.07 -9.63
C LYS A 245 7.69 10.40 -10.06
N VAL A 246 9.00 10.54 -9.83
CA VAL A 246 9.77 11.73 -10.20
C VAL A 246 10.10 11.75 -11.69
N TYR A 247 10.66 10.65 -12.21
CA TYR A 247 11.28 10.63 -13.54
C TYR A 247 10.39 10.06 -14.66
N HIS A 248 9.40 9.24 -14.33
CA HIS A 248 8.47 8.60 -15.27
C HIS A 248 7.00 8.71 -14.79
N PRO A 249 6.48 9.93 -14.60
CA PRO A 249 5.20 10.15 -13.91
C PRO A 249 4.00 9.45 -14.55
N LEU A 250 3.88 9.44 -15.88
CA LEU A 250 2.79 8.73 -16.56
C LEU A 250 2.81 7.22 -16.28
N ALA A 251 4.00 6.61 -16.26
CA ALA A 251 4.16 5.21 -15.90
C ALA A 251 3.81 4.96 -14.43
N TYR A 252 4.22 5.86 -13.53
CA TYR A 252 3.84 5.82 -12.13
C TYR A 252 2.32 5.83 -11.94
N TYR A 253 1.63 6.83 -12.49
CA TYR A 253 0.18 6.96 -12.32
C TYR A 253 -0.59 5.81 -12.97
N ALA A 254 -0.22 5.41 -14.19
CA ALA A 254 -0.86 4.27 -14.86
C ALA A 254 -0.67 2.97 -14.05
N ALA A 255 0.53 2.71 -13.55
CA ALA A 255 0.75 1.54 -12.71
C ALA A 255 0.00 1.64 -11.36
N PHE A 256 -0.04 2.83 -10.75
CA PHE A 256 -0.67 3.04 -9.45
C PHE A 256 -2.18 2.79 -9.53
N PHE A 257 -2.88 3.37 -10.51
CA PHE A 257 -4.33 3.25 -10.60
C PHE A 257 -4.80 1.83 -10.92
N GLY A 258 -4.04 1.05 -11.69
CA GLY A 258 -4.38 -0.34 -12.00
C GLY A 258 -3.97 -1.36 -10.94
N ILE A 259 -3.14 -1.00 -9.95
CA ILE A 259 -2.58 -1.96 -8.99
C ILE A 259 -2.91 -1.61 -7.54
N ARG A 260 -2.81 -0.34 -7.17
CA ARG A 260 -2.88 0.10 -5.77
C ARG A 260 -4.13 0.89 -5.43
N ALA A 261 -4.73 1.57 -6.40
CA ALA A 261 -5.98 2.27 -6.15
C ALA A 261 -7.06 1.26 -5.80
N LYS A 262 -7.83 1.54 -4.75
CA LYS A 262 -8.76 0.56 -4.15
C LYS A 262 -10.21 0.84 -4.52
N GLN A 263 -10.55 2.11 -4.72
CA GLN A 263 -11.88 2.60 -5.03
C GLN A 263 -11.79 3.65 -6.15
N PHE A 264 -10.94 3.39 -7.15
CA PHE A 264 -10.87 4.21 -8.35
C PHE A 264 -12.18 4.13 -9.12
N ASN A 265 -12.65 5.26 -9.65
CA ASN A 265 -13.89 5.32 -10.41
C ASN A 265 -13.77 6.31 -11.57
N TYR A 266 -14.02 5.82 -12.79
CA TYR A 266 -13.89 6.59 -14.02
C TYR A 266 -14.77 7.85 -14.07
N GLU A 267 -16.05 7.75 -13.68
CA GLU A 267 -17.00 8.86 -13.75
C GLU A 267 -16.61 10.04 -12.84
N THR A 268 -16.08 9.73 -11.66
CA THR A 268 -15.74 10.73 -10.64
C THR A 268 -14.32 11.25 -10.77
N MET A 269 -13.36 10.44 -11.25
CA MET A 269 -11.94 10.80 -11.26
C MET A 269 -11.40 11.18 -12.64
N CYS A 270 -11.93 10.61 -13.73
CA CYS A 270 -11.34 10.78 -15.08
C CYS A 270 -11.96 11.90 -15.92
N MET A 271 -13.03 12.53 -15.44
CA MET A 271 -13.79 13.55 -16.17
C MET A 271 -13.21 14.97 -16.03
N GLY A 272 -11.90 15.06 -15.81
CA GLY A 272 -11.16 16.32 -15.67
C GLY A 272 -11.12 16.86 -14.23
N PRO A 273 -10.26 17.88 -14.00
CA PRO A 273 -9.94 18.38 -12.67
C PRO A 273 -11.14 19.04 -11.97
N GLN A 274 -12.04 19.73 -12.69
CA GLN A 274 -13.18 20.36 -12.04
C GLN A 274 -14.16 19.33 -11.47
N LYS A 275 -14.43 18.26 -12.22
CA LYS A 275 -15.32 17.18 -11.77
C LYS A 275 -14.70 16.45 -10.58
N LEU A 276 -13.40 16.12 -10.64
CA LEU A 276 -12.68 15.55 -9.51
C LEU A 276 -12.80 16.43 -8.26
N GLU A 277 -12.53 17.74 -8.37
CA GLU A 277 -12.52 18.63 -7.21
C GLU A 277 -13.90 18.76 -6.55
N MET A 278 -14.99 18.72 -7.33
CA MET A 278 -16.34 18.69 -6.78
C MET A 278 -16.58 17.42 -5.96
N GLU A 279 -16.30 16.24 -6.54
CA GLU A 279 -16.49 14.94 -5.88
C GLU A 279 -15.57 14.79 -4.66
N TYR A 280 -14.33 15.25 -4.77
CA TYR A 280 -13.34 15.26 -3.71
C TYR A 280 -13.82 16.05 -2.49
N ASN A 281 -14.34 17.26 -2.70
CA ASN A 281 -14.87 18.09 -1.62
C ASN A 281 -16.11 17.46 -0.97
N GLU A 282 -16.97 16.79 -1.73
CA GLU A 282 -18.11 16.06 -1.16
C GLU A 282 -17.67 14.91 -0.26
N VAL A 283 -16.75 14.06 -0.71
CA VAL A 283 -16.18 12.95 0.08
C VAL A 283 -15.49 13.49 1.32
N LYS A 284 -14.61 14.49 1.16
CA LYS A 284 -13.90 15.14 2.27
C LYS A 284 -14.84 15.73 3.31
N ASN A 285 -15.91 16.39 2.87
CA ASN A 285 -16.93 16.93 3.77
C ASN A 285 -17.66 15.82 4.56
N ARG A 286 -17.96 14.67 3.94
CA ARG A 286 -18.56 13.55 4.67
C ARG A 286 -17.63 13.00 5.75
N ILE A 287 -16.34 12.83 5.42
CA ILE A 287 -15.31 12.37 6.37
C ILE A 287 -15.19 13.35 7.55
N ASN A 288 -15.02 14.64 7.26
CA ASN A 288 -14.84 15.68 8.28
C ASN A 288 -16.06 15.84 9.20
N ASN A 289 -17.28 15.57 8.70
CA ASN A 289 -18.51 15.62 9.48
C ASN A 289 -18.87 14.27 10.14
N HIS A 290 -17.97 13.27 10.11
CA HIS A 290 -18.18 11.95 10.70
C HIS A 290 -19.43 11.21 10.19
N ILE A 291 -19.76 11.40 8.90
CA ILE A 291 -20.85 10.73 8.19
C ILE A 291 -20.34 9.95 6.97
N SER A 292 -19.09 9.49 7.03
CA SER A 292 -18.43 8.78 5.93
C SER A 292 -19.08 7.43 5.63
N LEU A 293 -19.09 7.09 4.34
CA LEU A 293 -19.48 5.77 3.85
C LEU A 293 -18.31 4.78 3.97
N PRO A 294 -18.55 3.46 3.96
CA PRO A 294 -17.49 2.45 4.14
C PRO A 294 -16.31 2.54 3.16
N LYS A 295 -16.51 3.17 1.99
CA LYS A 295 -15.51 3.33 0.94
C LYS A 295 -14.84 4.71 0.93
N ASP A 296 -15.37 5.68 1.66
CA ASP A 296 -14.99 7.09 1.53
C ASP A 296 -13.50 7.33 1.80
N ASP A 297 -12.90 6.67 2.81
CA ASP A 297 -11.47 6.84 3.11
C ASP A 297 -10.56 6.37 1.96
N ALA A 298 -10.91 5.24 1.33
CA ALA A 298 -10.17 4.72 0.19
C ALA A 298 -10.37 5.58 -1.06
N THR A 299 -11.62 5.99 -1.34
CA THR A 299 -11.94 6.92 -2.42
C THR A 299 -11.22 8.25 -2.25
N TYR A 300 -11.21 8.81 -1.04
CA TYR A 300 -10.49 10.03 -0.71
C TYR A 300 -8.98 9.89 -0.97
N SER A 301 -8.38 8.78 -0.54
CA SER A 301 -6.97 8.49 -0.80
C SER A 301 -6.65 8.42 -2.29
N ASP A 302 -7.47 7.73 -3.08
CA ASP A 302 -7.27 7.61 -4.53
C ASP A 302 -7.45 8.95 -5.24
N MET A 303 -8.49 9.72 -4.87
CA MET A 303 -8.75 11.06 -5.42
C MET A 303 -7.58 12.02 -5.19
N ARG A 304 -6.86 11.94 -4.06
CA ARG A 304 -5.66 12.77 -3.81
C ARG A 304 -4.54 12.48 -4.78
N VAL A 305 -4.34 11.22 -5.16
CA VAL A 305 -3.32 10.86 -6.15
C VAL A 305 -3.73 11.34 -7.56
N VAL A 306 -5.03 11.30 -7.87
CA VAL A 306 -5.55 11.86 -9.13
C VAL A 306 -5.44 13.39 -9.14
N GLN A 307 -5.72 14.06 -8.02
CA GLN A 307 -5.57 15.51 -7.88
C GLN A 307 -4.11 15.92 -8.11
N GLU A 308 -3.15 15.19 -7.52
CA GLU A 308 -1.73 15.36 -7.78
C GLU A 308 -1.38 15.16 -9.27
N MET A 309 -1.93 14.12 -9.91
CA MET A 309 -1.71 13.87 -11.33
C MET A 309 -2.15 15.06 -12.19
N TYR A 310 -3.37 15.57 -11.97
CA TYR A 310 -3.88 16.74 -12.70
C TYR A 310 -3.09 18.01 -12.39
N ALA A 311 -2.70 18.22 -11.12
CA ALA A 311 -1.88 19.36 -10.72
C ALA A 311 -0.53 19.39 -11.45
N ARG A 312 0.03 18.21 -11.77
CA ARG A 312 1.26 18.08 -12.57
C ARG A 312 1.04 18.22 -14.08
N GLY A 313 -0.19 18.46 -14.53
CA GLY A 313 -0.55 18.69 -15.93
C GLY A 313 -0.76 17.43 -16.76
N PHE A 314 -0.92 16.25 -16.15
CA PHE A 314 -1.28 15.03 -16.85
C PHE A 314 -2.81 14.85 -16.91
N GLU A 315 -3.28 14.12 -17.91
CA GLU A 315 -4.70 13.94 -18.18
C GLU A 315 -5.04 12.48 -18.46
N PHE A 316 -6.28 12.09 -18.17
CA PHE A 316 -6.84 10.86 -18.71
C PHE A 316 -7.33 11.07 -20.14
N MET A 317 -7.30 9.99 -20.92
CA MET A 317 -8.08 9.92 -22.15
C MET A 317 -9.51 9.49 -21.82
N PRO A 318 -10.49 9.91 -22.63
CA PRO A 318 -11.79 9.26 -22.64
C PRO A 318 -11.60 7.76 -22.83
N LEU A 319 -12.31 6.96 -22.02
CA LEU A 319 -12.22 5.51 -22.09
C LEU A 319 -12.74 5.04 -23.46
N ASP A 320 -11.87 4.32 -24.18
CA ASP A 320 -12.21 3.68 -25.45
C ASP A 320 -12.34 2.18 -25.20
N ILE A 321 -13.58 1.69 -25.17
CA ILE A 321 -13.89 0.30 -24.84
C ILE A 321 -13.21 -0.72 -25.77
N TYR A 322 -12.81 -0.31 -26.99
CA TYR A 322 -12.15 -1.17 -27.96
C TYR A 322 -10.62 -1.24 -27.81
N LYS A 323 -10.04 -0.39 -26.96
CA LYS A 323 -8.58 -0.31 -26.74
C LYS A 323 -8.18 -0.53 -25.29
N ALA A 324 -9.06 -0.16 -24.36
CA ALA A 324 -8.84 -0.31 -22.94
C ALA A 324 -8.66 -1.78 -22.57
N LYS A 325 -7.85 -2.02 -21.55
CA LYS A 325 -7.64 -3.34 -20.96
C LYS A 325 -8.58 -3.54 -19.77
N ALA A 326 -8.82 -4.80 -19.42
CA ALA A 326 -9.69 -5.16 -18.31
C ALA A 326 -9.28 -4.47 -17.01
N HIS A 327 -8.00 -4.61 -16.65
CA HIS A 327 -7.43 -4.16 -15.36
C HIS A 327 -6.28 -3.13 -15.51
N ASP A 328 -5.77 -2.96 -16.73
CA ASP A 328 -4.54 -2.21 -16.93
C ASP A 328 -4.83 -0.79 -17.43
N PHE A 329 -4.42 0.21 -16.66
CA PHE A 329 -4.32 1.57 -17.15
C PHE A 329 -3.12 1.66 -18.11
N GLN A 330 -3.31 2.28 -19.26
CA GLN A 330 -2.32 2.30 -20.35
C GLN A 330 -1.93 3.73 -20.70
N ILE A 331 -0.71 3.91 -21.20
CA ILE A 331 -0.23 5.22 -21.67
C ILE A 331 -0.44 5.30 -23.18
N PHE A 332 -1.17 6.29 -23.64
CA PHE A 332 -1.40 6.59 -25.05
C PHE A 332 -1.23 8.08 -25.28
N ASP A 333 -0.40 8.47 -26.24
CA ASP A 333 -0.19 9.86 -26.67
C ASP A 333 0.03 10.86 -25.52
N GLY A 334 0.79 10.46 -24.50
CA GLY A 334 1.10 11.29 -23.34
C GLY A 334 -0.02 11.42 -22.31
N LYS A 335 -1.09 10.65 -22.44
CA LYS A 335 -2.24 10.57 -21.53
C LYS A 335 -2.43 9.14 -21.01
N ILE A 336 -3.32 8.98 -20.03
CA ILE A 336 -3.63 7.69 -19.42
C ILE A 336 -5.02 7.22 -19.87
N MET A 337 -5.10 6.07 -20.53
CA MET A 337 -6.35 5.35 -20.77
C MET A 337 -6.73 4.57 -19.51
N PRO A 338 -7.92 4.82 -18.93
CA PRO A 338 -8.42 4.03 -17.81
C PRO A 338 -8.78 2.61 -18.22
N SER A 339 -8.75 1.68 -17.26
CA SER A 339 -9.15 0.29 -17.46
C SER A 339 -10.68 0.12 -17.49
N LEU A 340 -11.17 -0.99 -18.02
CA LEU A 340 -12.60 -1.29 -18.12
C LEU A 340 -13.26 -1.47 -16.74
N ASP A 341 -12.56 -2.11 -15.80
CA ASP A 341 -13.02 -2.32 -14.42
C ASP A 341 -13.11 -1.02 -13.58
N SER A 342 -12.60 0.11 -14.09
CA SER A 342 -12.78 1.42 -13.47
C SER A 342 -14.20 2.00 -13.65
N ILE A 343 -15.03 1.37 -14.50
CA ILE A 343 -16.44 1.73 -14.68
C ILE A 343 -17.25 1.21 -13.51
N GLU A 344 -18.06 2.06 -12.88
CA GLU A 344 -18.89 1.69 -11.74
C GLU A 344 -19.77 0.45 -12.05
N GLY A 345 -19.68 -0.55 -11.19
CA GLY A 345 -20.44 -1.80 -11.31
C GLY A 345 -19.87 -2.82 -12.32
N MET A 346 -18.85 -2.47 -13.09
CA MET A 346 -18.12 -3.41 -13.94
C MET A 346 -17.25 -4.31 -13.06
N GLY A 347 -17.60 -5.59 -12.97
CA GLY A 347 -16.79 -6.57 -12.22
C GLY A 347 -15.68 -7.17 -13.09
N ASP A 348 -14.63 -7.68 -12.43
CA ASP A 348 -13.41 -8.21 -13.08
C ASP A 348 -13.70 -9.13 -14.26
N LYS A 349 -14.54 -10.15 -14.04
CA LYS A 349 -14.90 -11.13 -15.09
C LYS A 349 -15.59 -10.50 -16.30
N ALA A 350 -16.42 -9.48 -16.09
CA ALA A 350 -17.10 -8.81 -17.19
C ALA A 350 -16.12 -7.93 -17.99
N ALA A 351 -15.17 -7.28 -17.31
CA ALA A 351 -14.10 -6.52 -17.94
C ALA A 351 -13.16 -7.44 -18.75
N GLU A 352 -12.74 -8.57 -18.18
CA GLU A 352 -11.94 -9.60 -18.86
C GLU A 352 -12.66 -10.16 -20.09
N GLN A 353 -13.95 -10.52 -19.95
CA GLN A 353 -14.74 -11.06 -21.05
C GLN A 353 -14.93 -10.03 -22.17
N LEU A 354 -15.16 -8.76 -21.83
CA LEU A 354 -15.27 -7.68 -22.81
C LEU A 354 -13.97 -7.52 -23.61
N GLU A 355 -12.81 -7.49 -22.93
CA GLU A 355 -11.51 -7.44 -23.59
C GLU A 355 -11.30 -8.65 -24.52
N GLU A 356 -11.60 -9.86 -24.03
CA GLU A 356 -11.43 -11.09 -24.79
C GLU A 356 -12.29 -11.07 -26.06
N VAL A 357 -13.58 -10.75 -25.94
CA VAL A 357 -14.51 -10.71 -27.07
C VAL A 357 -14.04 -9.69 -28.11
N ILE A 358 -13.66 -8.49 -27.69
CA ILE A 358 -13.16 -7.45 -28.59
C ILE A 358 -11.89 -7.91 -29.32
N SER A 359 -10.99 -8.63 -28.65
CA SER A 359 -9.76 -9.13 -29.27
C SER A 359 -9.99 -10.16 -30.39
N GLN A 360 -11.18 -10.77 -30.43
CA GLN A 360 -11.57 -11.80 -31.40
C GLN A 360 -12.53 -11.27 -32.49
N MET A 361 -13.03 -10.04 -32.34
CA MET A 361 -13.99 -9.44 -33.27
C MET A 361 -13.30 -8.71 -34.43
N ASP A 362 -13.93 -8.75 -35.60
CA ASP A 362 -13.54 -7.97 -36.78
C ASP A 362 -14.51 -6.81 -36.98
N GLY A 363 -14.40 -5.79 -36.11
CA GLY A 363 -15.25 -4.59 -36.11
C GLY A 363 -15.96 -4.31 -34.77
N PRO A 364 -16.73 -3.20 -34.69
CA PRO A 364 -17.48 -2.84 -33.49
C PRO A 364 -18.68 -3.76 -33.27
N PHE A 365 -19.22 -3.76 -32.05
CA PHE A 365 -20.51 -4.40 -31.77
C PHE A 365 -21.62 -3.77 -32.62
N GLU A 366 -22.53 -4.60 -33.15
CA GLU A 366 -23.69 -4.17 -33.92
C GLU A 366 -24.71 -3.44 -33.04
N SER A 367 -24.89 -3.92 -31.80
CA SER A 367 -25.84 -3.37 -30.85
C SER A 367 -25.45 -3.59 -29.39
N LYS A 368 -26.05 -2.81 -28.48
CA LYS A 368 -25.91 -2.97 -27.03
C LYS A 368 -26.36 -4.34 -26.55
N LYS A 369 -27.39 -4.90 -27.19
CA LYS A 369 -27.88 -6.25 -26.89
C LYS A 369 -26.85 -7.33 -27.22
N GLU A 370 -26.17 -7.23 -28.35
CA GLU A 370 -25.08 -8.14 -28.71
C GLU A 370 -23.96 -8.09 -27.65
N MET A 371 -23.58 -6.88 -27.23
CA MET A 371 -22.57 -6.70 -26.18
C MET A 371 -22.97 -7.37 -24.86
N ILE A 372 -24.22 -7.21 -24.41
CA ILE A 372 -24.74 -7.88 -23.20
C ILE A 372 -24.63 -9.39 -23.32
N GLU A 373 -25.10 -9.95 -24.45
CA GLU A 373 -25.16 -11.40 -24.68
C GLU A 373 -23.76 -12.03 -24.75
N LYS A 374 -22.80 -11.35 -25.40
CA LYS A 374 -21.44 -11.87 -25.57
C LYS A 374 -20.53 -11.63 -24.38
N CYS A 375 -20.66 -10.48 -23.71
CA CYS A 375 -19.70 -10.05 -22.68
C CYS A 375 -20.19 -10.30 -21.25
N GLY A 376 -21.47 -10.67 -21.06
CA GLY A 376 -22.05 -10.88 -19.73
C GLY A 376 -22.18 -9.58 -18.93
N ILE A 377 -22.19 -8.42 -19.60
CA ILE A 377 -22.32 -7.10 -18.96
C ILE A 377 -23.78 -6.94 -18.50
N ASN A 378 -23.98 -6.60 -17.23
CA ASN A 378 -25.32 -6.42 -16.69
C ASN A 378 -25.95 -5.08 -17.15
N LYS A 379 -27.28 -4.98 -17.03
CA LYS A 379 -28.04 -3.80 -17.49
C LYS A 379 -27.60 -2.50 -16.81
N THR A 380 -27.31 -2.53 -15.51
CA THR A 380 -26.87 -1.34 -14.75
C THR A 380 -25.54 -0.79 -15.28
N VAL A 381 -24.60 -1.67 -15.63
CA VAL A 381 -23.33 -1.27 -16.23
C VAL A 381 -23.55 -0.72 -17.63
N MET A 382 -24.43 -1.32 -18.43
CA MET A 382 -24.77 -0.79 -19.76
C MET A 382 -25.41 0.60 -19.72
N GLU A 383 -26.29 0.84 -18.76
CA GLU A 383 -26.88 2.16 -18.49
C GLU A 383 -25.79 3.17 -18.10
N THR A 384 -24.86 2.76 -17.24
CA THR A 384 -23.71 3.57 -16.82
C THR A 384 -22.82 3.92 -18.00
N MET A 385 -22.41 2.94 -18.80
CA MET A 385 -21.59 3.15 -20.01
C MET A 385 -22.29 4.06 -21.02
N THR A 386 -23.61 3.92 -21.20
CA THR A 386 -24.41 4.80 -22.06
C THR A 386 -24.42 6.23 -21.54
N LYS A 387 -24.67 6.44 -20.24
CA LYS A 387 -24.68 7.77 -19.60
C LYS A 387 -23.33 8.48 -19.75
N LEU A 388 -22.24 7.71 -19.72
CA LEU A 388 -20.87 8.20 -19.88
C LEU A 388 -20.46 8.42 -21.34
N GLY A 389 -21.34 8.16 -22.31
CA GLY A 389 -21.07 8.31 -23.75
C GLY A 389 -20.14 7.25 -24.34
N LEU A 390 -19.84 6.18 -23.61
CA LEU A 390 -18.88 5.13 -24.03
C LEU A 390 -19.44 4.23 -25.14
N LEU A 391 -20.76 4.28 -25.36
CA LEU A 391 -21.51 3.50 -26.35
C LEU A 391 -22.15 4.39 -27.41
N ASP A 392 -21.68 5.63 -27.56
CA ASP A 392 -22.23 6.59 -28.52
C ASP A 392 -22.11 6.04 -29.96
N GLY A 393 -23.22 6.10 -30.70
CA GLY A 393 -23.33 5.53 -32.04
C GLY A 393 -23.69 4.04 -32.10
N MET A 394 -23.78 3.34 -30.95
CA MET A 394 -24.24 1.95 -30.88
C MET A 394 -25.77 1.88 -30.80
N LYS A 395 -26.39 1.03 -31.64
CA LYS A 395 -27.85 0.80 -31.65
C LYS A 395 -28.29 -0.03 -30.44
N GLU A 396 -29.55 0.11 -30.02
CA GLU A 396 -30.11 -0.71 -28.93
C GLU A 396 -30.26 -2.20 -29.32
N ASP A 397 -30.77 -2.48 -30.53
CA ASP A 397 -30.94 -3.83 -31.09
C ASP A 397 -30.46 -3.86 -32.56
N SER A 398 -30.08 -5.05 -33.04
CA SER A 398 -29.63 -5.29 -34.42
C SER A 398 -30.81 -5.39 -35.41
N GLN A 399 -32.05 -5.44 -34.94
CA GLN A 399 -33.24 -5.49 -35.80
C GLN A 399 -33.56 -4.13 -36.43
N LEU A 400 -33.67 -4.10 -37.76
CA LEU A 400 -34.28 -2.99 -38.50
C LEU A 400 -35.75 -2.86 -38.08
N SER A 401 -36.09 -1.80 -37.36
CA SER A 401 -37.49 -1.41 -37.14
C SER A 401 -38.05 -0.88 -38.46
N ILE A 402 -39.23 -1.37 -38.88
CA ILE A 402 -39.99 -0.83 -40.02
C ILE A 402 -40.36 0.65 -39.83
N PHE A 403 -40.25 1.18 -38.60
CA PHE A 403 -40.50 2.60 -38.30
C PHE A 403 -39.26 3.49 -38.39
N ASP A 404 -38.07 2.93 -38.66
CA ASP A 404 -36.82 3.68 -38.84
C ASP A 404 -36.51 3.97 -40.34
N LEU A 405 -37.50 3.75 -41.23
CA LEU A 405 -37.43 3.98 -42.69
C LEU A 405 -38.17 5.24 -43.13
#